data_AF-A0AAJ0U5D7-F1
#
_entry.id   AF-A0AAJ0U5D7-F1
#
_cell.length_a   1.000
_cell.length_b   1.000
_cell.length_c   1.000
_cell.angle_alpha   90.00
_cell.angle_beta   90.00
_cell.angle_gamma   90.00
#
_symmetry.space_group_name_H-M   'P 1'
#
loop_
_entity.id
_entity.type
_entity.pdbx_description
1 polymer ?
#
loop_
_entity_poly.entity_id
_entity_poly.type
_entity_poly.pdbx_seq_one_letter_code
_entity_poly.pdbx_strand_id
1 'polypeptide(L)'
;MDAMLERMRRAGVQLVHRTGRLVVESERPLSDDQLAFIREHKADLLAAIPEHRPLHPHEVQRITAWLDRIGERDLAVRAEVLELADQDPVQRVAWLRSSAEVAEA
;
A
#
# COMPACT_ATOMS: atom_id res chain seq x y z
N MET A 1 -0.75 -4.41 21.29
CA MET A 1 -0.22 -3.71 20.10
C MET A 1 -1.38 -3.19 19.24
N ASP A 2 -2.31 -4.05 18.82
CA ASP A 2 -3.42 -3.68 17.91
C ASP A 2 -4.32 -2.54 18.40
N ALA A 3 -4.60 -2.47 19.70
CA ALA A 3 -5.43 -1.41 20.27
C ALA A 3 -4.82 0.00 20.12
N MET A 4 -3.48 0.13 20.17
CA MET A 4 -2.81 1.42 19.97
C MET A 4 -2.69 1.77 18.49
N LEU A 5 -2.42 0.79 17.62
CA LEU A 5 -2.44 0.98 16.17
C LEU A 5 -3.81 1.47 15.69
N GLU A 6 -4.88 0.85 16.20
CA GLU A 6 -6.25 1.28 15.91
C GLU A 6 -6.55 2.68 16.46
N ARG A 7 -6.02 3.03 17.65
CA ARG A 7 -6.13 4.39 18.21
C ARG A 7 -5.41 5.42 17.33
N MET A 8 -4.22 5.10 16.85
CA MET A 8 -3.43 5.96 15.95
C MET A 8 -4.14 6.14 14.61
N ARG A 9 -4.67 5.06 14.02
CA ARG A 9 -5.46 5.11 12.79
C ARG A 9 -6.69 6.01 12.93
N ARG A 10 -7.44 5.88 14.03
CA ARG A 10 -8.59 6.75 14.35
C ARG A 10 -8.20 8.22 14.57
N ALA A 11 -6.97 8.47 14.97
CA ALA A 11 -6.42 9.82 15.12
C ALA A 11 -5.85 10.39 13.81
N GLY A 12 -5.99 9.68 12.67
CA GLY A 12 -5.46 10.11 11.37
C GLY A 12 -3.96 9.89 11.21
N VAL A 13 -3.37 8.98 11.99
CA VAL A 13 -1.96 8.59 11.90
C VAL A 13 -1.86 7.25 11.18
N GLN A 14 -1.14 7.24 10.07
CA GLN A 14 -0.81 6.07 9.28
C GLN A 14 0.67 5.74 9.41
N LEU A 15 0.97 4.47 9.66
CA LEU A 15 2.33 3.95 9.72
C LEU A 15 2.60 3.14 8.46
N VAL A 16 3.63 3.51 7.71
CA VAL A 16 4.00 2.86 6.45
C VAL A 16 5.44 2.39 6.54
N HIS A 17 5.69 1.12 6.27
CA HIS A 17 7.05 0.62 6.14
C HIS A 17 7.53 0.82 4.70
N ARG A 18 8.53 1.68 4.47
CA ARG A 18 9.12 1.92 3.13
C ARG A 18 10.64 1.82 3.20
N THR A 19 11.26 1.03 2.32
CA THR A 19 12.72 0.94 2.15
C THR A 19 13.46 0.66 3.47
N GLY A 20 12.95 -0.29 4.27
CA GLY A 20 13.50 -0.61 5.59
C GLY A 20 13.30 0.44 6.67
N ARG A 21 12.41 1.44 6.46
CA ARG A 21 12.12 2.51 7.42
C ARG A 21 10.64 2.61 7.71
N LEU A 22 10.32 2.93 8.96
CA LEU A 22 8.95 3.29 9.36
C LEU A 22 8.74 4.78 9.06
N VAL A 23 7.85 5.06 8.13
CA VAL A 23 7.36 6.39 7.76
C VAL A 23 6.04 6.63 8.51
N VAL A 24 5.90 7.80 9.09
CA VAL A 24 4.68 8.21 9.79
C VAL A 24 4.01 9.30 8.95
N GLU A 25 2.85 8.99 8.42
CA GLU A 25 2.00 9.92 7.70
C GLU A 25 0.88 10.36 8.65
N SER A 26 0.74 11.65 8.89
CA SER A 26 -0.25 12.19 9.83
C SER A 26 -0.72 13.55 9.39
N GLU A 27 -2.04 13.77 9.41
CA GLU A 27 -2.65 15.07 9.10
C GLU A 27 -2.43 16.10 10.21
N ARG A 28 -2.06 15.64 11.42
CA ARG A 28 -1.86 16.46 12.62
C ARG A 28 -0.53 16.14 13.28
N PRO A 29 0.04 17.06 14.08
CA PRO A 29 1.20 16.76 14.90
C PRO A 29 0.95 15.55 15.82
N LEU A 30 1.95 14.68 15.95
CA LEU A 30 1.91 13.56 16.88
C LEU A 30 2.03 14.07 18.31
N SER A 31 1.22 13.53 19.21
CA SER A 31 1.38 13.72 20.66
C SER A 31 2.62 13.00 21.19
N ASP A 32 3.12 13.44 22.35
CA ASP A 32 4.27 12.83 23.00
C ASP A 32 4.07 11.34 23.29
N ASP A 33 2.86 10.94 23.69
CA ASP A 33 2.49 9.54 23.90
C ASP A 33 2.59 8.71 22.62
N GLN A 34 2.17 9.26 21.48
CA GLN A 34 2.27 8.58 20.17
C GLN A 34 3.73 8.46 19.74
N LEU A 35 4.53 9.51 19.95
CA LEU A 35 5.96 9.49 19.65
C LEU A 35 6.70 8.47 20.52
N ALA A 36 6.40 8.41 21.82
CA ALA A 36 6.96 7.44 22.75
C ALA A 36 6.61 6.02 22.31
N PHE A 37 5.34 5.75 22.00
CA PHE A 37 4.89 4.45 21.51
C PHE A 37 5.60 4.02 20.21
N ILE A 38 5.70 4.90 19.20
CA ILE A 38 6.39 4.60 17.95
C ILE A 38 7.87 4.27 18.20
N ARG A 39 8.54 5.01 19.11
CA ARG A 39 9.94 4.78 19.44
C ARG A 39 10.17 3.46 20.17
N GLU A 40 9.34 3.17 21.16
CA GLU A 40 9.43 1.96 21.97
C GLU A 40 9.17 0.70 21.14
N HIS A 41 8.18 0.75 20.25
CA HIS A 41 7.76 -0.42 19.46
C HIS A 41 8.27 -0.41 18.02
N LYS A 42 9.26 0.42 17.67
CA LYS A 42 9.71 0.58 16.27
C LYS A 42 10.08 -0.75 15.59
N ALA A 43 10.78 -1.63 16.30
CA ALA A 43 11.20 -2.92 15.76
C ALA A 43 10.01 -3.84 15.51
N ASP A 44 9.08 -3.92 16.46
CA ASP A 44 7.85 -4.71 16.34
C ASP A 44 6.97 -4.18 15.20
N LEU A 45 6.88 -2.85 15.06
CA LEU A 45 6.13 -2.19 13.98
C LEU A 45 6.73 -2.49 12.60
N LEU A 46 8.06 -2.49 12.47
CA LEU A 46 8.73 -2.88 11.23
C LEU A 46 8.53 -4.36 10.87
N ALA A 47 8.43 -5.23 11.89
CA ALA A 47 8.16 -6.65 11.69
C ALA A 47 6.68 -6.94 11.37
N ALA A 48 5.76 -6.18 11.98
CA ALA A 48 4.32 -6.35 11.81
C ALA A 48 3.77 -5.66 10.57
N ILE A 49 4.34 -4.53 10.16
CA ILE A 49 3.90 -3.77 8.98
C ILE A 49 4.71 -4.25 7.77
N PRO A 50 4.07 -4.89 6.78
CA PRO A 50 4.77 -5.35 5.60
C PRO A 50 5.39 -4.15 4.87
N GLU A 51 6.58 -4.35 4.32
CA GLU A 51 7.23 -3.32 3.53
C GLU A 51 6.36 -3.00 2.32
N HIS A 52 5.88 -1.77 2.27
CA HIS A 52 5.22 -1.20 1.11
C HIS A 52 6.28 -0.99 0.03
N ARG A 53 6.18 -1.83 -1.00
CA ARG A 53 6.96 -1.72 -2.23
C ARG A 53 6.07 -1.11 -3.30
N PRO A 54 6.35 0.11 -3.77
CA PRO A 54 5.60 0.70 -4.87
C PRO A 54 5.56 -0.22 -6.10
N LEU A 55 4.52 -0.08 -6.92
CA LEU A 55 4.49 -0.73 -8.22
C LEU A 55 5.68 -0.28 -9.06
N HIS A 56 6.40 -1.24 -9.63
CA HIS A 56 7.45 -0.96 -10.59
C HIS A 56 6.81 -0.43 -11.89
N PRO A 57 7.47 0.47 -12.65
CA PRO A 57 6.91 1.00 -13.90
C PRO A 57 6.45 -0.09 -14.89
N HIS A 58 7.16 -1.21 -14.94
CA HIS A 58 6.79 -2.36 -15.78
C HIS A 58 5.48 -3.05 -15.33
N GLU A 59 5.19 -3.10 -14.03
CA GLU A 59 3.93 -3.65 -13.50
C GLU A 59 2.77 -2.70 -13.81
N VAL A 60 2.98 -1.39 -13.64
CA VAL A 60 2.01 -0.36 -14.04
C VAL A 60 1.67 -0.51 -15.53
N GLN A 61 2.69 -0.63 -16.39
CA GLN A 61 2.49 -0.84 -17.83
C GLN A 61 1.68 -2.11 -18.14
N ARG A 62 1.99 -3.23 -17.48
CA ARG A 62 1.27 -4.49 -17.68
C ARG A 62 -0.19 -4.40 -17.28
N ILE A 63 -0.48 -3.87 -16.09
CA ILE A 63 -1.84 -3.68 -15.60
C ILE A 63 -2.60 -2.72 -16.52
N THR A 64 -1.97 -1.62 -16.93
CA THR A 64 -2.55 -0.62 -17.85
C THR A 64 -2.90 -1.24 -19.20
N ALA A 65 -2.00 -2.01 -19.81
CA ALA A 65 -2.21 -2.69 -21.08
C ALA A 65 -3.32 -3.77 -20.99
N TRP A 66 -3.40 -4.47 -19.86
CA TRP A 66 -4.47 -5.41 -19.60
C TRP A 66 -5.84 -4.72 -19.51
N LEU A 67 -5.91 -3.59 -18.80
CA LEU A 67 -7.12 -2.75 -18.71
C LEU A 67 -7.56 -2.26 -20.11
N ASP A 68 -6.61 -1.81 -20.94
CA ASP A 68 -6.90 -1.41 -22.33
C ASP A 68 -7.49 -2.58 -23.14
N ARG A 69 -6.99 -3.81 -22.93
CA ARG A 69 -7.43 -5.01 -23.67
C ARG A 69 -8.83 -5.47 -23.27
N ILE A 70 -9.21 -5.36 -22.00
CA ILE A 70 -10.59 -5.64 -21.57
C ILE A 70 -11.56 -4.49 -21.88
N GLY A 71 -11.05 -3.39 -22.45
CA GLY A 71 -11.85 -2.23 -22.83
C GLY A 71 -12.16 -1.28 -21.68
N GLU A 72 -11.47 -1.38 -20.55
CA GLU A 72 -11.62 -0.46 -19.43
C GLU A 72 -11.00 0.89 -19.79
N ARG A 73 -11.85 1.91 -19.89
CA ARG A 73 -11.49 3.28 -20.31
C ARG A 73 -11.79 4.32 -19.25
N ASP A 74 -12.52 3.96 -18.20
CA ASP A 74 -12.83 4.85 -17.09
C ASP A 74 -11.56 5.13 -16.29
N LEU A 75 -11.14 6.40 -16.29
CA LEU A 75 -9.92 6.82 -15.61
C LEU A 75 -10.01 6.64 -14.09
N ALA A 76 -11.20 6.73 -13.50
CA ALA A 76 -11.39 6.52 -12.08
C ALA A 76 -11.16 5.05 -11.71
N VAL A 77 -11.73 4.12 -12.47
CA VAL A 77 -11.54 2.68 -12.27
C VAL A 77 -10.08 2.28 -12.44
N ARG A 78 -9.40 2.82 -13.45
CA ARG A 78 -7.97 2.53 -13.68
C ARG A 78 -7.09 3.06 -12.55
N ALA A 79 -7.38 4.25 -12.03
CA ALA A 79 -6.66 4.81 -10.89
C ALA A 79 -6.87 3.95 -9.64
N GLU A 80 -8.10 3.52 -9.37
CA GLU A 80 -8.42 2.64 -8.24
C GLU A 80 -7.69 1.30 -8.34
N VAL A 81 -7.68 0.67 -9.52
CA VAL A 81 -6.95 -0.60 -9.73
C VAL A 81 -5.46 -0.46 -9.44
N LEU A 82 -4.83 0.60 -9.94
CA LEU A 82 -3.41 0.86 -9.72
C LEU A 82 -3.13 1.19 -8.25
N GLU A 83 -4.00 1.94 -7.60
CA GLU A 83 -3.90 2.26 -6.17
C GLU A 83 -4.01 0.98 -5.31
N LEU A 84 -5.00 0.14 -5.58
CA LEU A 84 -5.18 -1.13 -4.87
C LEU A 84 -4.00 -2.08 -5.09
N ALA A 85 -3.48 -2.15 -6.31
CA ALA A 85 -2.29 -2.96 -6.62
C ALA A 85 -1.00 -2.40 -5.99
N ASP A 86 -0.94 -1.11 -5.69
CA ASP A 86 0.18 -0.48 -5.00
C ASP A 86 0.11 -0.68 -3.49
N GLN A 87 -1.09 -0.60 -2.91
CA GLN A 87 -1.31 -0.65 -1.46
C GLN A 87 -1.37 -2.07 -0.90
N ASP A 88 -1.85 -3.05 -1.67
CA ASP A 88 -2.08 -4.42 -1.21
C ASP A 88 -1.27 -5.46 -2.03
N PRO A 89 -0.30 -6.16 -1.42
CA PRO A 89 0.46 -7.22 -2.08
C PRO A 89 -0.40 -8.37 -2.64
N VAL A 90 -1.53 -8.69 -2.01
CA VAL A 90 -2.46 -9.73 -2.49
C VAL A 90 -3.15 -9.26 -3.77
N GLN A 91 -3.66 -8.03 -3.77
CA GLN A 91 -4.28 -7.42 -4.95
C GLN A 91 -3.26 -7.24 -6.08
N ARG A 92 -2.02 -6.82 -5.77
CA ARG A 92 -0.92 -6.77 -6.74
C ARG A 92 -0.73 -8.11 -7.45
N VAL A 93 -0.62 -9.20 -6.71
CA VAL A 93 -0.43 -10.54 -7.28
C VAL A 93 -1.63 -10.96 -8.13
N ALA A 94 -2.86 -10.67 -7.68
CA ALA A 94 -4.07 -10.96 -8.43
C ALA A 94 -4.09 -10.24 -9.78
N TRP A 95 -3.89 -8.92 -9.80
CA TRP A 95 -3.87 -8.13 -11.03
C TRP A 95 -2.73 -8.53 -11.96
N LEU A 96 -1.54 -8.82 -11.43
CA LEU A 96 -0.42 -9.27 -12.25
C LEU A 96 -0.69 -10.63 -12.89
N ARG A 97 -1.34 -11.57 -12.17
CA ARG A 97 -1.76 -12.86 -12.74
C ARG A 97 -2.80 -12.67 -13.84
N SER A 98 -3.87 -11.91 -13.59
CA SER A 98 -4.88 -11.61 -14.61
C SER A 98 -4.29 -10.93 -15.85
N SER A 99 -3.30 -10.05 -15.67
CA SER A 99 -2.56 -9.44 -16.79
C SER A 99 -1.68 -10.43 -17.56
N ALA A 100 -1.20 -11.49 -16.90
CA ALA A 100 -0.35 -12.52 -17.52
C ALA A 100 -1.17 -13.52 -18.32
N GLU A 101 -2.30 -13.99 -17.77
CA GLU A 101 -3.18 -15.00 -18.41
C GLU A 101 -3.73 -14.52 -19.77
N VAL A 102 -3.84 -13.21 -19.96
CA VAL A 102 -4.33 -12.62 -21.22
C VAL A 102 -3.19 -12.34 -22.21
N ALA A 103 -1.93 -12.25 -21.77
CA ALA A 103 -0.79 -12.04 -22.65
C ALA A 103 -0.41 -13.29 -23.47
N GLU A 104 -0.84 -14.47 -23.02
CA GLU A 104 -0.60 -15.76 -23.68
C GLU A 104 -1.78 -16.23 -24.57
N ALA A 105 -2.85 -15.44 -24.68
CA ALA A 105 -4.04 -15.70 -25.48
C ALA A 105 -4.16 -14.78 -26.71
#